data_AF-A0A5B0HGR1-F1
#
_entry.id   AF-A0A5B0HGR1-F1
#
_cell.length_a   1.000
_cell.length_b   1.000
_cell.length_c   1.000
_cell.angle_alpha   90.00
_cell.angle_beta   90.00
_cell.angle_gamma   90.00
#
_symmetry.space_group_name_H-M   'P 1'
#
loop_
_entity.id
_entity.type
_entity.pdbx_description
1 polymer ?
#
loop_
_entity_poly.entity_id
_entity_poly.type
_entity_poly.pdbx_seq_one_letter_code
_entity_poly.pdbx_strand_id
1 'polypeptide(L)'
;MKTIERSRASEDAPCLSAHEMAALVLLCHAPIDSRMETPDVVALQKAGLAELIESEVGEFRFAITRQGNAVLRALGALNDRR
;
A
#
# COMPACT_ATOMS: atom_id res chain seq x y z
N MET A 1 -10.50 -8.73 -36.34
CA MET A 1 -9.50 -8.02 -35.51
C MET A 1 -9.94 -8.14 -34.07
N LYS A 2 -9.19 -8.84 -33.21
CA LYS A 2 -9.51 -8.94 -31.78
C LYS A 2 -9.09 -7.65 -31.10
N THR A 3 -10.06 -6.86 -30.66
CA THR A 3 -9.83 -5.65 -29.87
C THR A 3 -9.26 -6.06 -28.53
N ILE A 4 -8.05 -5.59 -28.24
CA ILE A 4 -7.37 -5.83 -26.98
C ILE A 4 -8.12 -5.01 -25.93
N GLU A 5 -8.91 -5.68 -25.09
CA GLU A 5 -9.52 -5.06 -23.91
C GLU A 5 -8.37 -4.68 -22.97
N ARG A 6 -8.00 -3.39 -22.97
CA ARG A 6 -7.21 -2.82 -21.87
C ARG A 6 -8.01 -3.05 -20.61
N SER A 7 -7.55 -3.97 -19.76
CA SER A 7 -7.98 -4.07 -18.37
C SER A 7 -7.97 -2.66 -17.77
N ARG A 8 -9.15 -2.10 -17.54
CA ARG A 8 -9.31 -0.85 -16.80
C ARG A 8 -8.93 -1.13 -15.34
N ALA A 9 -7.64 -1.13 -15.05
CA ALA A 9 -7.17 -0.99 -13.68
C ALA A 9 -7.58 0.41 -13.22
N SER A 10 -8.60 0.45 -12.35
CA SER A 10 -9.22 1.58 -11.64
C SER A 10 -8.84 3.00 -12.08
N GLU A 11 -9.81 3.73 -12.60
CA GLU A 11 -9.72 5.17 -12.94
C GLU A 11 -9.48 6.10 -11.73
N ASP A 12 -9.42 5.56 -10.50
CA ASP A 12 -9.15 6.27 -9.24
C ASP A 12 -7.91 5.74 -8.47
N ALA A 13 -6.95 5.10 -9.15
CA ALA A 13 -5.71 4.70 -8.48
C ALA A 13 -4.97 5.95 -7.96
N PRO A 14 -4.70 6.08 -6.64
CA PRO A 14 -4.03 7.25 -6.10
C PRO A 14 -2.66 7.45 -6.75
N CYS A 15 -2.37 8.66 -7.21
CA CYS A 15 -1.03 9.03 -7.66
C CYS A 15 -0.11 9.13 -6.44
N LEU A 16 0.77 8.13 -6.25
CA LEU A 16 1.74 8.10 -5.15
C LEU A 16 3.07 8.73 -5.59
N SER A 17 3.66 9.53 -4.71
CA SER A 17 5.06 9.96 -4.82
C SER A 17 6.02 8.79 -4.61
N ALA A 18 7.30 8.99 -4.94
CA ALA A 18 8.34 7.98 -4.73
C ALA A 18 8.50 7.57 -3.26
N HIS A 19 8.35 8.52 -2.32
CA HIS A 19 8.46 8.25 -0.88
C HIS A 19 7.25 7.48 -0.35
N GLU A 20 6.04 7.85 -0.78
CA GLU A 20 4.83 7.08 -0.47
C GLU A 20 4.88 5.66 -1.05
N MET A 21 5.41 5.51 -2.27
CA MET A 21 5.63 4.19 -2.86
C MET A 21 6.61 3.36 -2.04
N ALA A 22 7.74 3.95 -1.63
CA ALA A 22 8.73 3.28 -0.79
C ALA A 22 8.14 2.88 0.57
N ALA A 23 7.37 3.77 1.20
CA ALA A 23 6.66 3.49 2.44
C ALA A 23 5.62 2.37 2.28
N LEU A 24 4.90 2.33 1.16
CA LEU A 24 3.92 1.28 0.88
C LEU A 24 4.58 -0.08 0.68
N VAL A 25 5.72 -0.12 -0.02
CA VAL A 25 6.54 -1.34 -0.16
C VAL A 25 7.07 -1.78 1.21
N LEU A 26 7.54 -0.86 2.04
CA LEU A 26 8.00 -1.18 3.40
C LEU A 26 6.88 -1.80 4.25
N LEU A 27 5.68 -1.20 4.25
CA LEU A 27 4.50 -1.72 4.95
C LEU A 27 4.05 -3.10 4.44
N CYS A 28 4.32 -3.41 3.17
CA CYS A 28 4.07 -4.73 2.61
C CYS A 28 4.98 -5.80 3.20
N HIS A 29 6.19 -5.43 3.61
CA HIS A 29 7.15 -6.35 4.22
C HIS A 29 6.95 -6.47 5.72
N ALA A 30 6.63 -5.37 6.42
CA ALA A 30 6.40 -5.37 7.85
C ALA A 30 5.51 -4.20 8.31
N PRO A 31 4.64 -4.39 9.30
CA PRO A 31 3.97 -3.29 9.98
C PRO A 31 4.98 -2.34 10.66
N ILE A 32 4.68 -1.03 10.64
CA ILE A 32 5.51 0.02 11.25
C ILE A 32 4.87 0.47 12.56
N ASP A 33 5.65 0.62 13.63
CA ASP A 33 5.17 1.14 14.92
C ASP A 33 4.52 2.52 14.74
N SER A 34 3.32 2.74 15.30
CA SER A 34 2.61 4.01 15.15
C SER A 34 3.35 5.20 15.75
N ARG A 35 4.30 4.96 16.67
CA ARG A 35 5.18 5.98 17.25
C ARG A 35 6.21 6.49 16.24
N MET A 36 6.46 5.74 15.18
CA MET A 36 7.38 6.07 14.09
C MET A 36 6.63 6.66 12.88
N GLU A 37 5.48 7.32 13.10
CA GLU A 37 4.71 7.88 12.00
C GLU A 37 5.55 8.85 11.16
N THR A 38 5.46 8.70 9.84
CA THR A 38 6.02 9.64 8.88
C THR A 38 4.88 10.26 8.07
N PRO A 39 5.09 11.44 7.47
CA PRO A 39 4.10 12.05 6.58
C PRO A 39 3.63 11.09 5.47
N ASP A 40 4.54 10.26 4.95
CA ASP A 40 4.24 9.26 3.91
C ASP A 40 3.28 8.18 4.42
N VAL A 41 3.53 7.62 5.61
CA VAL A 41 2.67 6.58 6.20
C VAL A 41 1.27 7.12 6.51
N VAL A 42 1.19 8.37 6.99
CA VAL A 42 -0.08 9.06 7.24
C VAL A 42 -0.83 9.34 5.93
N ALA A 43 -0.12 9.72 4.86
CA ALA A 43 -0.73 9.90 3.54
C ALA A 43 -1.29 8.59 2.98
N LEU A 44 -0.56 7.48 3.13
CA LEU A 44 -1.03 6.15 2.76
C LEU A 44 -2.26 5.71 3.56
N GLN A 45 -2.32 6.04 4.86
CA GLN A 45 -3.49 5.77 5.68
C GLN A 45 -4.71 6.55 5.17
N LYS A 46 -4.55 7.85 4.90
CA LYS A 46 -5.62 8.70 4.35
C LYS A 46 -6.09 8.23 2.97
N ALA A 47 -5.19 7.66 2.18
CA ALA A 47 -5.49 7.06 0.89
C ALA A 47 -6.11 5.64 0.97
N GLY A 48 -6.29 5.08 2.17
CA GLY A 48 -6.83 3.73 2.39
C GLY A 48 -5.85 2.60 2.01
N LEU A 49 -4.57 2.92 1.79
CA LEU A 49 -3.53 1.96 1.42
C LEU A 49 -2.80 1.40 2.64
N ALA A 50 -2.87 2.09 3.77
CA ALA A 50 -2.44 1.63 5.09
C ALA A 50 -3.58 1.77 6.10
N GLU A 51 -3.53 1.00 7.18
CA GLU A 51 -4.47 1.10 8.29
C GLU A 51 -3.73 1.00 9.62
N LEU A 52 -4.26 1.66 10.66
CA LEU A 52 -3.74 1.55 12.02
C LEU A 52 -4.41 0.33 12.67
N ILE A 53 -3.61 -0.67 13.03
CA ILE A 53 -4.05 -1.87 13.74
C ILE A 53 -3.49 -1.87 15.16
N GLU A 54 -4.26 -2.45 16.09
CA GLU A 54 -3.70 -2.85 17.39
C GLU A 54 -3.01 -4.21 17.21
N SER A 55 -1.72 -4.26 17.53
CA SER A 55 -0.86 -5.45 17.36
C SER A 55 -0.72 -6.27 18.65
N GLU A 56 -0.58 -5.57 19.79
CA GLU A 56 -0.58 -6.08 21.14
C GLU A 56 -1.33 -5.09 22.03
N VAL A 57 -1.64 -5.45 23.28
CA VAL A 57 -2.41 -4.59 24.18
C VAL A 57 -1.74 -3.23 24.33
N GLY A 58 -2.35 -2.19 23.76
CA GLY A 58 -1.82 -0.82 23.76
C GLY A 58 -0.67 -0.54 22.79
N GLU A 59 -0.34 -1.47 21.88
CA GLU A 59 0.61 -1.25 20.79
C GLU A 59 -0.09 -1.13 19.45
N PHE A 60 -0.01 0.06 18.84
CA PHE A 60 -0.56 0.33 17.52
C PHE A 60 0.52 0.31 16.45
N ARG A 61 0.20 -0.24 15.28
CA ARG A 61 1.08 -0.32 14.13
C ARG A 61 0.33 0.04 12.86
N PHE A 62 1.00 0.72 11.94
CA PHE A 62 0.52 0.86 10.58
C PHE A 62 0.79 -0.45 9.83
N ALA A 63 -0.24 -1.00 9.18
CA ALA A 63 -0.14 -2.18 8.34
C ALA A 63 -0.69 -1.87 6.94
N ILE A 64 -0.21 -2.60 5.94
CA ILE A 64 -0.74 -2.48 4.57
C ILE A 64 -2.17 -3.03 4.50
N THR A 65 -3.06 -2.33 3.79
CA THR A 65 -4.42 -2.84 3.53
C THR A 65 -4.45 -3.82 2.36
N ARG A 66 -5.61 -4.43 2.13
CA ARG A 66 -5.85 -5.20 0.88
C ARG A 66 -5.73 -4.33 -0.37
N GLN A 67 -6.17 -3.07 -0.29
CA GLN A 67 -6.07 -2.13 -1.40
C GLN A 67 -4.63 -1.72 -1.67
N GLY A 68 -3.84 -1.44 -0.62
CA GLY A 68 -2.39 -1.20 -0.74
C GLY A 68 -1.66 -2.36 -1.42
N ASN A 69 -1.98 -3.60 -1.02
CA ASN A 69 -1.45 -4.80 -1.69
C ASN A 69 -1.83 -4.89 -3.17
N ALA A 70 -3.07 -4.55 -3.53
CA ALA A 70 -3.53 -4.57 -4.92
C ALA A 70 -2.77 -3.55 -5.78
N VAL A 71 -2.48 -2.35 -5.23
CA VAL A 71 -1.66 -1.34 -5.90
C VAL A 71 -0.25 -1.87 -6.20
N LEU A 72 0.42 -2.47 -5.22
CA LEU A 72 1.76 -3.02 -5.41
C LEU A 72 1.78 -4.20 -6.41
N ARG A 73 0.74 -5.03 -6.44
CA ARG A 73 0.59 -6.10 -7.45
C ARG A 73 0.41 -5.54 -8.85
N ALA A 74 -0.41 -4.50 -9.02
CA ALA A 74 -0.63 -3.86 -10.32
C ALA A 74 0.65 -3.24 -10.89
N LEU A 75 1.57 -2.80 -10.03
CA LEU A 75 2.87 -2.25 -10.39
C LEU A 75 3.96 -3.32 -10.64
N GLY A 76 3.66 -4.61 -10.42
CA GLY A 76 4.63 -5.71 -10.53
C GLY A 76 5.66 -5.75 -9.40
N ALA A 77 5.51 -4.93 -8.35
CA ALA A 77 6.40 -4.90 -7.19
C ALA A 77 6.26 -6.15 -6.30
N LEU A 78 5.14 -6.87 -6.42
CA LEU A 78 4.86 -8.12 -5.72
C LEU A 78 4.83 -9.34 -6.65
N ASN A 79 5.54 -9.29 -7.79
CA ASN A 79 5.66 -10.47 -8.63
C ASN A 79 6.26 -11.62 -7.81
N ASP A 80 5.44 -12.66 -7.62
CA ASP A 80 5.78 -13.94 -7.02
C ASP A 80 6.82 -14.62 -7.93
N ARG A 81 8.09 -14.20 -7.81
CA ARG A 81 9.20 -14.91 -8.41
C ARG A 81 9.43 -16.18 -7.59
N ARG A 82 8.67 -17.22 -7.94
CA ARG A 82 9.06 -18.61 -7.72
C ARG A 82 10.32 -18.95 -8.50
#